data_AF-I3CR14-F1
#
_entry.id   AF-I3CR14-F1
#
_cell.length_a   1.000
_cell.length_b   1.000
_cell.length_c   1.000
_cell.angle_alpha   90.00
_cell.angle_beta   90.00
_cell.angle_gamma   90.00
#
_symmetry.space_group_name_H-M   'P 1'
#
loop_
_entity.id
_entity.type
_entity.pdbx_description
1 polymer ?
#
loop_
_entity_poly.entity_id
_entity_poly.type
_entity_poly.pdbx_seq_one_letter_code
_entity_poly.pdbx_strand_id
1 'polypeptide(L)'
;MSTSRIWLLAAGTLLLTTACSTPEERMAKLQIKQQRLAVKSQQAAQRDELRTKAVSAAVTDQRTPLENVLKALGSCDASFAATVRQFSGALQPAFVVTLKGPVASIDVPDRSTAGRNHIAVAAPAQAYGQILSGYYDERLEINGQLQKISWGFFSPATPEQLVKALGAAIPNFKRTSRELEGNYVRMEIFDRGGWHRTTRFEHYRAQANVLGERSLVIEASRDPAFPGSRIGCSVRGTQVAQFQDELRPEVD
;
A
#
# COMPACT_ATOMS: atom_id res chain seq x y z
N MET A 1 -18.36 -53.16 49.47
CA MET A 1 -17.25 -52.46 50.15
C MET A 1 -16.33 -51.93 49.06
N SER A 2 -16.52 -50.71 48.56
CA SER A 2 -16.16 -49.39 49.14
C SER A 2 -14.74 -48.96 48.76
N THR A 3 -14.60 -48.30 47.61
CA THR A 3 -13.55 -47.31 47.31
C THR A 3 -14.02 -46.35 46.21
N SER A 4 -15.06 -45.57 46.52
CA SER A 4 -15.45 -44.40 45.71
C SER A 4 -15.80 -43.29 46.68
N ARG A 5 -14.79 -42.50 47.12
CA ARG A 5 -15.00 -41.33 48.01
C ARG A 5 -13.78 -40.42 48.28
N ILE A 6 -12.78 -40.36 47.39
CA ILE A 6 -11.62 -39.44 47.61
C ILE A 6 -11.53 -38.30 46.57
N TRP A 7 -12.31 -38.32 45.49
CA TRP A 7 -12.25 -37.28 44.45
C TRP A 7 -13.40 -36.24 44.46
N LEU A 8 -14.12 -36.09 45.57
CA LEU A 8 -15.25 -35.15 45.66
C LEU A 8 -15.08 -34.00 46.67
N LEU A 9 -13.92 -33.84 47.30
CA LEU A 9 -13.66 -32.73 48.24
C LEU A 9 -12.71 -31.64 47.74
N ALA A 10 -12.21 -31.74 46.50
CA ALA A 10 -11.40 -30.68 45.87
C ALA A 10 -12.21 -29.77 44.93
N ALA A 11 -13.51 -30.01 44.76
CA ALA A 11 -14.39 -29.24 43.87
C ALA A 11 -15.37 -28.31 44.62
N GLY A 12 -15.27 -28.21 45.95
CA GLY A 12 -16.19 -27.43 46.79
C GLY A 12 -15.69 -26.06 47.26
N THR A 13 -14.42 -25.71 47.02
CA THR A 13 -13.79 -24.51 47.62
C THR A 13 -13.22 -23.52 46.60
N LEU A 14 -13.55 -23.65 45.32
CA LEU A 14 -13.13 -22.71 44.27
C LEU A 14 -14.27 -22.09 43.47
N LEU A 15 -15.48 -22.08 44.03
CA LEU A 15 -16.68 -21.49 43.41
C LEU A 15 -17.37 -20.42 44.27
N LEU A 16 -16.69 -19.83 45.27
CA LEU A 16 -17.27 -18.80 46.15
C LEU A 16 -16.47 -17.50 46.30
N THR A 17 -15.49 -17.21 45.43
CA THR A 17 -14.73 -15.93 45.50
C THR A 17 -14.95 -14.98 44.32
N THR A 18 -15.84 -15.28 43.39
CA THR A 18 -16.18 -14.39 42.27
C THR A 18 -17.38 -13.49 42.56
N ALA A 19 -17.41 -12.83 43.72
CA ALA A 19 -18.35 -11.74 43.96
C ALA A 19 -17.89 -10.84 45.11
N CYS A 20 -16.92 -9.97 44.82
CA CYS A 20 -16.72 -8.62 45.37
C CYS A 20 -15.24 -8.25 45.19
N SER A 21 -14.86 -7.85 43.97
CA SER A 21 -13.66 -7.02 43.86
C SER A 21 -13.90 -5.79 44.73
N THR A 22 -13.01 -5.56 45.68
CA THR A 22 -13.11 -4.40 46.58
C THR A 22 -13.11 -3.13 45.73
N PRO A 23 -13.72 -2.03 46.20
CA PRO A 23 -13.65 -0.73 45.51
C PRO A 23 -12.21 -0.37 45.11
N GLU A 24 -11.25 -0.73 45.96
CA GLU A 24 -9.82 -0.55 45.75
C GLU A 24 -9.27 -1.35 44.55
N GLU A 25 -9.62 -2.64 44.42
CA GLU A 25 -9.24 -3.45 43.26
C GLU A 25 -9.85 -2.96 41.94
N ARG A 26 -11.08 -2.41 41.98
CA ARG A 26 -11.73 -1.82 40.81
C ARG A 26 -11.02 -0.54 40.38
N MET A 27 -10.63 0.30 41.35
CA MET A 27 -9.87 1.52 41.10
C MET A 27 -8.47 1.20 40.54
N ALA A 28 -7.78 0.20 41.09
CA ALA A 28 -6.48 -0.26 40.57
C ALA A 28 -6.59 -0.76 39.11
N LYS A 29 -7.63 -1.54 38.78
CA LYS A 29 -7.87 -1.99 37.39
C LYS A 29 -8.20 -0.83 36.44
N LEU A 30 -8.93 0.17 36.91
CA LEU A 30 -9.23 1.37 36.13
C LEU A 30 -7.97 2.20 35.87
N GLN A 31 -7.13 2.40 36.89
CA GLN A 31 -5.85 3.09 36.74
C GLN A 31 -4.93 2.39 35.74
N ILE A 32 -4.80 1.06 35.82
CA ILE A 32 -4.02 0.27 34.86
C ILE A 32 -4.58 0.41 33.43
N LYS A 33 -5.92 0.42 33.28
CA LYS A 33 -6.57 0.60 31.98
C LYS A 33 -6.28 2.00 31.41
N GLN A 34 -6.36 3.05 32.23
CA GLN A 34 -6.05 4.42 31.83
C GLN A 34 -4.57 4.58 31.45
N GLN A 35 -3.65 4.01 32.23
CA GLN A 35 -2.22 3.98 31.89
C GLN A 35 -1.98 3.30 30.55
N ARG A 36 -2.61 2.14 30.29
CA ARG A 36 -2.49 1.45 29.00
C ARG A 36 -3.02 2.28 27.83
N LEU A 37 -4.11 3.02 28.03
CA LEU A 37 -4.65 3.92 27.00
C LEU A 37 -3.70 5.09 26.73
N ALA A 38 -3.12 5.68 27.79
CA ALA A 38 -2.13 6.75 27.67
C ALA A 38 -0.84 6.30 26.96
N VAL A 39 -0.34 5.09 27.27
CA VAL A 39 0.81 4.52 26.55
C VAL A 39 0.47 4.28 25.08
N LYS A 40 -0.73 3.76 24.77
CA LYS A 40 -1.17 3.58 23.38
C LYS A 40 -1.29 4.90 22.62
N SER A 41 -1.83 5.95 23.23
CA SER A 41 -1.94 7.27 22.59
C SER A 41 -0.56 7.90 22.37
N GLN A 42 0.37 7.74 23.32
CA GLN A 42 1.75 8.17 23.16
C GLN A 42 2.46 7.41 22.04
N GLN A 43 2.27 6.09 21.94
CA GLN A 43 2.82 5.28 20.85
C GLN A 43 2.22 5.65 19.49
N ALA A 44 0.92 5.99 19.42
CA ALA A 44 0.29 6.48 18.20
C ALA A 44 0.86 7.84 17.77
N ALA A 45 0.96 8.80 18.71
CA ALA A 45 1.56 10.10 18.44
C ALA A 45 3.02 10.00 18.01
N GLN A 46 3.81 9.11 18.64
CA GLN A 46 5.20 8.88 18.27
C GLN A 46 5.31 8.22 16.89
N ARG A 47 4.39 7.33 16.52
CA ARG A 47 4.31 6.76 15.17
C ARG A 47 3.94 7.80 14.13
N ASP A 48 3.00 8.68 14.43
CA ASP A 48 2.65 9.79 13.54
C ASP A 48 3.83 10.73 13.38
N GLU A 49 4.54 11.09 14.45
CA GLU A 49 5.74 11.94 14.38
C GLU A 49 6.87 11.28 13.58
N LEU A 50 7.09 9.97 13.76
CA LEU A 50 8.04 9.20 12.94
C LEU A 50 7.62 9.13 11.47
N ARG A 51 6.32 9.01 11.20
CA ARG A 51 5.76 9.04 9.83
C ARG A 51 5.96 10.42 9.21
N THR A 52 5.66 11.49 9.93
CA THR A 52 5.89 12.87 9.46
C THR A 52 7.37 13.15 9.22
N LYS A 53 8.26 12.68 10.11
CA LYS A 53 9.72 12.79 9.93
C LYS A 53 10.24 11.95 8.75
N ALA A 54 9.65 10.78 8.50
CA ALA A 54 9.99 9.94 7.34
C ALA A 54 9.52 10.58 6.03
N VAL A 55 8.42 11.33 6.04
CA VAL A 55 7.93 12.10 4.89
C VAL A 55 8.80 13.35 4.64
N SER A 56 9.42 13.92 5.69
CA SER A 56 10.27 15.13 5.58
C SER A 56 11.77 14.86 5.41
N ALA A 57 12.22 13.60 5.51
CA ALA A 57 13.62 13.28 5.28
C ALA A 57 13.92 13.37 3.79
N ALA A 58 14.62 14.44 3.38
CA ALA A 58 15.16 14.57 2.04
C ALA A 58 15.98 13.32 1.73
N VAL A 59 15.47 12.51 0.80
CA VAL A 59 16.12 11.30 0.33
C VAL A 59 17.44 11.73 -0.34
N THR A 60 18.57 11.61 0.36
CA THR A 60 19.95 11.83 -0.15
C THR A 60 20.40 10.66 -1.00
N ASP A 61 19.61 10.33 -2.01
CA ASP A 61 19.80 9.19 -2.87
C ASP A 61 20.46 9.69 -4.16
N GLN A 62 21.64 9.13 -4.49
CA GLN A 62 22.42 9.47 -5.68
C GLN A 62 21.71 9.12 -7.00
N ARG A 63 20.49 8.56 -6.91
CA ARG A 63 19.59 8.24 -8.02
C ARG A 63 19.10 9.51 -8.71
N THR A 64 18.79 9.37 -10.00
CA THR A 64 18.14 10.46 -10.73
C THR A 64 16.75 10.77 -10.12
N PRO A 65 16.19 11.96 -10.35
CA PRO A 65 14.84 12.30 -9.89
C PRO A 65 13.78 11.24 -10.26
N LEU A 66 13.81 10.74 -11.51
CA LEU A 66 12.84 9.76 -11.99
C LEU A 66 13.08 8.35 -11.41
N GLU A 67 14.33 7.98 -11.14
CA GLU A 67 14.64 6.74 -10.41
C GLU A 67 14.10 6.76 -8.98
N ASN A 68 14.20 7.89 -8.29
CA ASN A 68 13.58 8.05 -6.97
C ASN A 68 12.06 7.90 -7.03
N VAL A 69 11.41 8.50 -8.02
CA VAL A 69 9.95 8.35 -8.24
C VAL A 69 9.57 6.89 -8.51
N LEU A 70 10.32 6.19 -9.36
CA LEU A 70 10.04 4.80 -9.70
C LEU A 70 10.30 3.83 -8.53
N LYS A 71 11.32 4.13 -7.71
CA LYS A 71 11.57 3.43 -6.45
C LYS A 71 10.40 3.63 -5.47
N ALA A 72 9.90 4.85 -5.33
CA ALA A 72 8.77 5.18 -4.45
C ALA A 72 7.46 4.55 -4.95
N LEU A 73 7.22 4.53 -6.27
CA LEU A 73 6.12 3.77 -6.87
C LEU A 73 6.11 2.33 -6.38
N GLY A 74 7.30 1.73 -6.27
CA GLY A 74 7.51 0.39 -5.75
C GLY A 74 6.92 0.11 -4.36
N SER A 75 6.61 1.11 -3.54
CA SER A 75 5.97 0.94 -2.23
C SER A 75 4.44 0.84 -2.31
N CYS A 76 3.84 1.32 -3.40
CA CYS A 76 2.38 1.41 -3.56
C CYS A 76 1.68 2.15 -2.41
N ASP A 77 2.22 3.29 -2.00
CA ASP A 77 1.67 4.13 -0.93
C ASP A 77 1.92 5.62 -1.21
N ALA A 78 1.51 6.48 -0.28
CA ALA A 78 1.67 7.94 -0.36
C ALA A 78 3.13 8.44 -0.56
N SER A 79 4.15 7.59 -0.35
CA SER A 79 5.53 7.99 -0.65
C SER A 79 5.73 8.33 -2.13
N PHE A 80 4.93 7.76 -3.03
CA PHE A 80 4.94 8.13 -4.45
C PHE A 80 4.65 9.62 -4.64
N ALA A 81 3.52 10.10 -4.11
CA ALA A 81 3.08 11.48 -4.28
C ALA A 81 4.00 12.49 -3.57
N ALA A 82 4.54 12.11 -2.41
CA ALA A 82 5.57 12.89 -1.72
C ALA A 82 6.88 12.99 -2.55
N THR A 83 7.29 11.90 -3.21
CA THR A 83 8.49 11.89 -4.06
C THR A 83 8.28 12.68 -5.36
N VAL A 84 7.11 12.59 -5.97
CA VAL A 84 6.73 13.43 -7.12
C VAL A 84 6.79 14.91 -6.72
N ARG A 85 6.31 15.27 -5.52
CA ARG A 85 6.39 16.64 -5.00
C ARG A 85 7.82 17.14 -4.87
N GLN A 86 8.70 16.32 -4.27
CA GLN A 86 10.12 16.63 -4.08
C GLN A 86 10.82 16.89 -5.41
N PHE A 87 10.52 16.11 -6.45
CA PHE A 87 11.19 16.17 -7.74
C PHE A 87 10.37 16.86 -8.84
N SER A 88 9.29 17.56 -8.49
CA SER A 88 8.34 18.18 -9.42
C SER A 88 9.01 18.99 -10.54
N GLY A 89 9.95 19.88 -10.21
CA GLY A 89 10.66 20.68 -11.21
C GLY A 89 11.48 19.87 -12.22
N ALA A 90 12.01 18.70 -11.83
CA ALA A 90 12.74 17.81 -12.73
C ALA A 90 11.81 16.94 -13.59
N LEU A 91 10.57 16.71 -13.13
CA LEU A 91 9.58 15.90 -13.85
C LEU A 91 8.77 16.72 -14.87
N GLN A 92 8.58 18.03 -14.62
CA GLN A 92 7.80 18.93 -15.45
C GLN A 92 8.09 18.89 -16.97
N PRO A 93 9.35 18.75 -17.43
CA PRO A 93 9.62 18.63 -18.86
C PRO A 93 9.01 17.38 -19.50
N ALA A 94 8.88 16.29 -18.73
CA ALA A 94 8.40 15.01 -19.22
C ALA A 94 6.90 14.77 -18.92
N PHE A 95 6.40 15.33 -17.81
CA PHE A 95 5.07 15.05 -17.28
C PHE A 95 4.40 16.32 -16.75
N VAL A 96 3.07 16.40 -16.87
CA VAL A 96 2.27 17.45 -16.23
C VAL A 96 2.18 17.14 -14.73
N VAL A 97 2.79 17.97 -13.89
CA VAL A 97 2.82 17.78 -12.44
C VAL A 97 2.07 18.91 -11.73
N THR A 98 1.06 18.54 -10.93
CA THR A 98 0.27 19.49 -10.13
C THR A 98 0.61 19.36 -8.65
N LEU A 99 0.93 20.49 -8.02
CA LEU A 99 1.26 20.54 -6.59
C LEU A 99 -0.02 20.63 -5.75
N LYS A 100 -0.11 19.82 -4.69
CA LYS A 100 -1.20 19.80 -3.72
C LYS A 100 -0.63 19.79 -2.30
N GLY A 101 -0.21 20.96 -1.82
CA GLY A 101 0.40 21.12 -0.50
C GLY A 101 1.66 20.25 -0.33
N PRO A 102 1.67 19.27 0.59
CA PRO A 102 2.83 18.40 0.86
C PRO A 102 3.01 17.28 -0.19
N VAL A 103 2.08 17.11 -1.13
CA VAL A 103 2.11 16.07 -2.17
C VAL A 103 1.93 16.67 -3.56
N ALA A 104 2.12 15.86 -4.61
CA ALA A 104 1.88 16.25 -5.99
C ALA A 104 1.40 15.05 -6.83
N SER A 105 0.61 15.33 -7.87
CA SER A 105 0.13 14.36 -8.84
C SER A 105 0.87 14.50 -10.18
N ILE A 106 1.07 13.38 -10.88
CA ILE A 106 1.24 13.41 -12.33
C ILE A 106 -0.16 13.31 -12.92
N ASP A 107 -0.53 14.30 -13.73
CA ASP A 107 -1.90 14.42 -14.20
C ASP A 107 -2.14 13.65 -15.49
N VAL A 108 -3.33 13.04 -15.55
CA VAL A 108 -3.90 12.47 -16.77
C VAL A 108 -5.21 13.21 -17.06
N PRO A 109 -5.63 13.29 -18.35
CA PRO A 109 -6.84 14.03 -18.72
C PRO A 109 -8.11 13.57 -18.02
N ASP A 110 -8.30 12.27 -17.81
CA ASP A 110 -9.44 11.69 -17.09
C ASP A 110 -9.13 10.25 -16.64
N ARG A 111 -9.10 10.01 -15.32
CA ARG A 111 -8.76 8.70 -14.73
C ARG A 111 -9.81 7.62 -15.00
N SER A 112 -11.05 8.00 -15.26
CA SER A 112 -12.18 7.09 -15.39
C SER A 112 -12.50 6.72 -16.83
N THR A 113 -11.96 7.46 -17.80
CA THR A 113 -12.21 7.22 -19.22
C THR A 113 -11.03 6.51 -19.88
N ALA A 114 -11.29 5.32 -20.46
CA ALA A 114 -10.29 4.60 -21.24
C ALA A 114 -9.77 5.45 -22.40
N GLY A 115 -8.45 5.48 -22.61
CA GLY A 115 -7.81 6.35 -23.60
C GLY A 115 -7.54 7.78 -23.12
N ARG A 116 -8.04 8.16 -21.92
CA ARG A 116 -7.79 9.46 -21.29
C ARG A 116 -7.13 9.35 -19.91
N ASN A 117 -6.96 8.12 -19.44
CA ASN A 117 -6.36 7.75 -18.16
C ASN A 117 -4.83 7.62 -18.23
N HIS A 118 -4.21 8.18 -19.27
CA HIS A 118 -2.78 8.14 -19.49
C HIS A 118 -2.32 9.33 -20.33
N ILE A 119 -1.00 9.54 -20.32
CA ILE A 119 -0.31 10.54 -21.14
C ILE A 119 1.00 9.96 -21.68
N ALA A 120 1.37 10.40 -22.88
CA ALA A 120 2.70 10.17 -23.42
C ALA A 120 3.73 11.08 -22.74
N VAL A 121 4.98 10.63 -22.71
CA VAL A 121 6.08 11.45 -22.22
C VAL A 121 6.35 12.61 -23.20
N ALA A 122 6.49 13.84 -22.70
CA ALA A 122 6.72 15.02 -23.53
C ALA A 122 8.21 15.28 -23.86
N ALA A 123 9.12 14.72 -23.05
CA ALA A 123 10.56 14.81 -23.21
C ALA A 123 11.23 13.48 -22.82
N PRO A 124 12.48 13.20 -23.22
CA PRO A 124 13.15 11.95 -22.85
C PRO A 124 13.13 11.68 -21.35
N ALA A 125 12.52 10.58 -20.95
CA ALA A 125 12.44 10.12 -19.56
C ALA A 125 13.09 8.74 -19.45
N GLN A 126 14.12 8.63 -18.62
CA GLN A 126 14.82 7.38 -18.38
C GLN A 126 15.07 7.16 -16.88
N ALA A 127 14.88 5.93 -16.44
CA ALA A 127 15.19 5.50 -15.07
C ALA A 127 15.79 4.10 -15.11
N TYR A 128 16.89 3.86 -14.40
CA TYR A 128 17.58 2.57 -14.36
C TYR A 128 17.94 2.04 -15.76
N GLY A 129 18.32 2.94 -16.67
CA GLY A 129 18.61 2.62 -18.08
C GLY A 129 17.41 2.18 -18.90
N GLN A 130 16.18 2.31 -18.40
CA GLN A 130 14.95 2.01 -19.12
C GLN A 130 14.26 3.30 -19.55
N ILE A 131 13.78 3.33 -20.80
CA ILE A 131 12.95 4.41 -21.32
C ILE A 131 11.55 4.29 -20.71
N LEU A 132 10.98 5.42 -20.26
CA LEU A 132 9.55 5.51 -19.96
C LEU A 132 8.85 6.18 -21.13
N SER A 133 7.82 5.53 -21.68
CA SER A 133 7.06 6.03 -22.82
C SER A 133 5.82 6.83 -22.41
N GLY A 134 5.34 6.66 -21.18
CA GLY A 134 4.18 7.37 -20.67
C GLY A 134 3.88 7.08 -19.22
N TYR A 135 2.83 7.71 -18.72
CA TYR A 135 2.27 7.54 -17.38
C TYR A 135 0.79 7.20 -17.48
N TYR A 136 0.30 6.33 -16.60
CA TYR A 136 -1.12 6.03 -16.46
C TYR A 136 -1.58 6.23 -15.02
N ASP A 137 -2.83 6.64 -14.87
CA ASP A 137 -3.56 6.74 -13.62
C ASP A 137 -5.04 6.44 -13.90
N GLU A 138 -5.50 5.28 -13.45
CA GLU A 138 -6.80 4.69 -13.76
C GLU A 138 -7.65 4.58 -12.50
N ARG A 139 -8.94 4.86 -12.64
CA ARG A 139 -9.99 4.63 -11.64
C ARG A 139 -11.12 3.86 -12.30
N LEU A 140 -11.57 2.78 -11.66
CA LEU A 140 -12.77 2.05 -12.08
C LEU A 140 -13.81 2.12 -10.97
N GLU A 141 -15.00 2.58 -11.36
CA GLU A 141 -16.18 2.54 -10.53
C GLU A 141 -17.21 1.60 -11.14
N ILE A 142 -17.89 0.85 -10.28
CA ILE A 142 -19.01 0.00 -10.66
C ILE A 142 -20.16 0.36 -9.72
N ASN A 143 -21.31 0.74 -10.27
CA ASN A 143 -22.50 1.16 -9.52
C ASN A 143 -22.20 2.27 -8.48
N GLY A 144 -21.35 3.24 -8.85
CA GLY A 144 -20.96 4.36 -7.97
C GLY A 144 -20.02 3.97 -6.82
N GLN A 145 -19.48 2.75 -6.80
CA GLN A 145 -18.48 2.32 -5.84
C GLN A 145 -17.12 2.19 -6.52
N LEU A 146 -16.09 2.79 -5.90
CA LEU A 146 -14.70 2.64 -6.32
C LEU A 146 -14.23 1.19 -6.12
N GLN A 147 -13.94 0.49 -7.22
CA GLN A 147 -13.53 -0.92 -7.22
C GLN A 147 -12.05 -1.12 -7.51
N LYS A 148 -11.43 -0.17 -8.21
CA LYS A 148 -10.00 -0.22 -8.55
C LYS A 148 -9.42 1.17 -8.73
N ILE A 149 -8.21 1.34 -8.24
CA ILE A 149 -7.30 2.43 -8.63
C ILE A 149 -5.97 1.81 -9.11
N SER A 150 -5.34 2.39 -10.12
CA SER A 150 -4.04 1.92 -10.60
C SER A 150 -3.21 3.05 -11.18
N TRP A 151 -1.92 3.07 -10.92
CA TRP A 151 -1.04 4.13 -11.42
C TRP A 151 0.37 3.61 -11.65
N GLY A 152 1.06 4.20 -12.62
CA GLY A 152 2.43 3.83 -12.93
C GLY A 152 2.87 4.30 -14.31
N PHE A 153 3.89 3.64 -14.85
CA PHE A 153 4.55 4.06 -16.09
C PHE A 153 4.50 2.97 -17.15
N PHE A 154 4.47 3.41 -18.40
CA PHE A 154 4.71 2.57 -19.56
C PHE A 154 6.19 2.58 -19.93
N SER A 155 6.65 1.49 -20.54
CA SER A 155 7.99 1.36 -21.11
C SER A 155 7.93 0.50 -22.36
N PRO A 156 8.72 0.81 -23.42
CA PRO A 156 8.84 -0.08 -24.58
C PRO A 156 9.57 -1.39 -24.27
N ALA A 157 10.20 -1.53 -23.09
CA ALA A 157 10.87 -2.75 -22.67
C ALA A 157 9.87 -3.89 -22.40
N THR A 158 10.33 -5.14 -22.48
CA THR A 158 9.54 -6.32 -22.07
C THR A 158 9.46 -6.44 -20.54
N PRO A 159 8.50 -7.22 -19.99
CA PRO A 159 8.39 -7.38 -18.55
C PRO A 159 9.69 -7.94 -17.93
N GLU A 160 10.34 -8.88 -18.61
CA GLU A 160 11.62 -9.47 -18.20
C GLU A 160 12.75 -8.42 -18.13
N GLN A 161 12.82 -7.53 -19.13
CA GLN A 161 13.82 -6.46 -19.17
C GLN A 161 13.61 -5.47 -18.01
N LEU A 162 12.37 -5.06 -17.76
CA LEU A 162 12.03 -4.18 -16.62
C LEU A 162 12.37 -4.84 -15.29
N VAL A 163 12.02 -6.12 -15.11
CA VAL A 163 12.33 -6.87 -13.89
C VAL A 163 13.83 -6.94 -13.64
N LYS A 164 14.62 -7.20 -14.69
CA LYS A 164 16.08 -7.24 -14.59
C LYS A 164 16.67 -5.89 -14.19
N ALA A 165 16.17 -4.79 -14.76
CA ALA A 165 16.64 -3.45 -14.46
C ALA A 165 16.25 -2.98 -13.06
N LEU A 166 15.03 -3.31 -12.62
CA LEU A 166 14.44 -2.77 -11.40
C LEU A 166 14.64 -3.66 -10.17
N GLY A 167 15.09 -4.90 -10.36
CA GLY A 167 15.00 -5.93 -9.32
C GLY A 167 15.76 -5.67 -8.04
N ALA A 168 16.88 -4.93 -8.10
CA ALA A 168 17.61 -4.47 -6.91
C ALA A 168 17.21 -3.06 -6.47
N ALA A 169 16.57 -2.29 -7.34
CA ALA A 169 16.26 -0.88 -7.14
C ALA A 169 14.95 -0.65 -6.37
N ILE A 170 13.98 -1.55 -6.53
CA ILE A 170 12.65 -1.43 -5.95
C ILE A 170 12.58 -2.07 -4.55
N PRO A 171 11.97 -1.40 -3.56
CA PRO A 171 11.78 -1.96 -2.23
C PRO A 171 11.06 -3.31 -2.29
N ASN A 172 11.53 -4.28 -1.52
CA ASN A 172 10.90 -5.60 -1.40
C ASN A 172 10.68 -6.34 -2.73
N PHE A 173 11.42 -6.01 -3.80
CA PHE A 173 11.23 -6.64 -5.11
C PHE A 173 11.49 -8.16 -5.10
N LYS A 174 12.35 -8.66 -4.21
CA LYS A 174 12.52 -10.11 -3.95
C LYS A 174 11.23 -10.84 -3.57
N ARG A 175 10.17 -10.09 -3.24
CA ARG A 175 8.84 -10.61 -2.91
C ARG A 175 7.90 -10.71 -4.12
N THR A 176 8.32 -10.21 -5.28
CA THR A 176 7.62 -10.34 -6.55
C THR A 176 7.74 -11.78 -7.05
N SER A 177 6.64 -12.34 -7.54
CA SER A 177 6.57 -13.67 -8.13
C SER A 177 6.19 -13.58 -9.60
N ARG A 178 6.74 -14.47 -10.43
CA ARG A 178 6.33 -14.60 -11.84
C ARG A 178 5.08 -15.46 -11.90
N GLU A 179 4.03 -14.94 -12.53
CA GLU A 179 2.78 -15.65 -12.80
C GLU A 179 2.84 -16.43 -14.12
N LEU A 180 1.86 -17.30 -14.35
CA LEU A 180 1.78 -18.15 -15.55
C LEU A 180 1.74 -17.35 -16.86
N GLU A 181 1.12 -16.17 -16.84
CA GLU A 181 1.01 -15.28 -18.01
C GLU A 181 2.27 -14.45 -18.28
N GLY A 182 3.36 -14.68 -17.52
CA GLY A 182 4.60 -13.90 -17.64
C GLY A 182 4.59 -12.58 -16.88
N ASN A 183 3.50 -12.25 -16.19
CA ASN A 183 3.40 -11.08 -15.30
C ASN A 183 4.27 -11.28 -14.06
N TYR A 184 4.75 -10.18 -13.49
CA TYR A 184 5.50 -10.17 -12.25
C TYR A 184 4.72 -9.36 -11.21
N VAL A 185 4.33 -10.03 -10.12
CA VAL A 185 3.41 -9.45 -9.15
C VAL A 185 3.92 -9.60 -7.73
N ARG A 186 3.89 -8.50 -6.96
CA ARG A 186 4.06 -8.51 -5.52
C ARG A 186 2.71 -8.23 -4.87
N MET A 187 2.15 -9.22 -4.20
CA MET A 187 0.77 -9.19 -3.69
C MET A 187 0.69 -8.91 -2.19
N GLU A 188 -0.26 -8.07 -1.81
CA GLU A 188 -0.61 -7.76 -0.42
C GLU A 188 -2.13 -7.69 -0.25
N ILE A 189 -2.63 -8.14 0.89
CA ILE A 189 -4.04 -8.03 1.29
C ILE A 189 -4.15 -7.16 2.53
N PHE A 190 -5.26 -6.46 2.68
CA PHE A 190 -5.60 -5.76 3.91
C PHE A 190 -6.54 -6.63 4.75
N ASP A 191 -6.02 -7.14 5.87
CA ASP A 191 -6.80 -7.80 6.92
C ASP A 191 -6.31 -7.37 8.29
N ARG A 192 -7.13 -7.55 9.33
CA ARG A 192 -6.74 -7.32 10.75
C ARG A 192 -6.08 -5.96 11.03
N GLY A 193 -6.43 -4.94 10.24
CA GLY A 193 -5.93 -3.56 10.39
C GLY A 193 -4.56 -3.30 9.76
N GLY A 194 -4.10 -4.11 8.81
CA GLY A 194 -2.85 -3.82 8.09
C GLY A 194 -2.66 -4.58 6.77
N TRP A 195 -1.68 -4.12 5.99
CA TRP A 195 -1.25 -4.77 4.76
C TRP A 195 -0.33 -5.96 5.06
N HIS A 196 -0.66 -7.11 4.49
CA HIS A 196 0.07 -8.36 4.65
C HIS A 196 0.39 -8.99 3.30
N ARG A 197 1.63 -9.46 3.14
CA ARG A 197 2.04 -10.17 1.93
C ARG A 197 1.22 -11.45 1.76
N THR A 198 0.83 -11.71 0.52
CA THR A 198 0.32 -13.02 0.09
C THR A 198 0.98 -13.47 -1.22
N THR A 199 0.71 -14.70 -1.62
CA THR A 199 0.98 -15.24 -2.97
C THR A 199 -0.25 -15.92 -3.56
N ARG A 200 -1.42 -15.75 -2.92
CA ARG A 200 -2.64 -16.52 -3.20
C ARG A 200 -3.87 -15.61 -3.20
N PHE A 201 -3.94 -14.60 -4.06
CA PHE A 201 -5.12 -13.70 -4.08
C PHE A 201 -6.44 -14.47 -4.18
N GLU A 202 -6.53 -15.50 -5.04
CA GLU A 202 -7.76 -16.28 -5.20
C GLU A 202 -8.27 -16.92 -3.89
N HIS A 203 -7.36 -17.29 -2.98
CA HIS A 203 -7.74 -17.83 -1.68
C HIS A 203 -8.33 -16.76 -0.76
N TYR A 204 -7.88 -15.52 -0.88
CA TYR A 204 -8.25 -14.41 0.01
C TYR A 204 -9.41 -13.57 -0.51
N ARG A 205 -9.62 -13.47 -1.84
CA ARG A 205 -10.75 -12.73 -2.44
C ARG A 205 -12.11 -13.18 -1.94
N ALA A 206 -12.25 -14.47 -1.64
CA ALA A 206 -13.50 -15.05 -1.17
C ALA A 206 -13.75 -14.80 0.34
N GLN A 207 -12.79 -14.23 1.07
CA GLN A 207 -12.87 -14.08 2.53
C GLN A 207 -13.47 -12.72 2.90
N ALA A 208 -14.56 -12.73 3.68
CA ALA A 208 -15.29 -11.52 4.06
C ALA A 208 -14.48 -10.51 4.89
N ASN A 209 -13.39 -10.95 5.54
CA ASN A 209 -12.51 -10.11 6.36
C ASN A 209 -11.38 -9.44 5.57
N VAL A 210 -11.26 -9.70 4.25
CA VAL A 210 -10.28 -9.06 3.38
C VAL A 210 -10.91 -7.83 2.77
N LEU A 211 -10.39 -6.65 3.13
CA LEU A 211 -11.01 -5.37 2.76
C LEU A 211 -10.43 -4.78 1.47
N GLY A 212 -9.23 -5.21 1.08
CA GLY A 212 -8.57 -4.74 -0.13
C GLY A 212 -7.38 -5.60 -0.52
N GLU A 213 -7.06 -5.53 -1.80
CA GLU A 213 -5.88 -6.13 -2.42
C GLU A 213 -5.02 -5.01 -2.98
N ARG A 214 -3.72 -5.07 -2.75
CA ARG A 214 -2.74 -4.16 -3.34
C ARG A 214 -1.64 -4.97 -3.99
N SER A 215 -1.24 -4.55 -5.18
CA SER A 215 -0.18 -5.20 -5.93
C SER A 215 0.72 -4.21 -6.64
N LEU A 216 2.03 -4.47 -6.59
CA LEU A 216 2.95 -3.96 -7.61
C LEU A 216 2.95 -4.97 -8.76
N VAL A 217 2.72 -4.50 -9.99
CA VAL A 217 2.59 -5.31 -11.20
C VAL A 217 3.59 -4.81 -12.24
N ILE A 218 4.29 -5.74 -12.88
CA ILE A 218 4.99 -5.54 -14.15
C ILE A 218 4.40 -6.54 -15.15
N GLU A 219 3.76 -6.03 -16.19
CA GLU A 219 3.04 -6.84 -17.17
C GLU A 219 3.17 -6.23 -18.57
N ALA A 220 2.85 -7.02 -19.60
CA ALA A 220 2.77 -6.52 -20.96
C ALA A 220 1.67 -5.44 -21.05
N SER A 221 1.96 -4.35 -21.74
CA SER A 221 0.97 -3.32 -22.00
C SER A 221 -0.09 -3.85 -22.97
N ARG A 222 -1.36 -3.62 -22.64
CA ARG A 222 -2.50 -3.94 -23.50
C ARG A 222 -2.96 -2.73 -24.32
N ASP A 223 -2.34 -1.57 -24.10
CA ASP A 223 -2.66 -0.34 -24.82
C ASP A 223 -1.83 -0.26 -26.12
N PRO A 224 -2.46 -0.26 -27.30
CA PRO A 224 -1.75 -0.17 -28.58
C PRO A 224 -0.92 1.10 -28.74
N ALA A 225 -1.28 2.20 -28.07
CA ALA A 225 -0.52 3.45 -28.11
C ALA A 225 0.77 3.38 -27.27
N PHE A 226 0.83 2.44 -26.32
CA PHE A 226 1.97 2.23 -25.43
C PHE A 226 2.45 0.78 -25.49
N PRO A 227 3.07 0.35 -26.61
CA PRO A 227 3.58 -1.02 -26.73
C PRO A 227 4.71 -1.29 -25.73
N GLY A 228 4.93 -2.56 -25.43
CA GLY A 228 5.94 -3.01 -24.46
C GLY A 228 5.27 -3.45 -23.15
N SER A 229 5.62 -2.80 -22.05
CA SER A 229 5.17 -3.16 -20.71
C SER A 229 4.68 -1.97 -19.91
N ARG A 230 3.95 -2.25 -18.84
CA ARG A 230 3.66 -1.29 -17.79
C ARG A 230 4.15 -1.79 -16.45
N ILE A 231 4.62 -0.87 -15.63
CA ILE A 231 4.92 -1.08 -14.22
C ILE A 231 4.07 -0.15 -13.37
N GLY A 232 3.45 -0.67 -12.32
CA GLY A 232 2.81 0.20 -11.35
C GLY A 232 2.02 -0.53 -10.30
N CYS A 233 1.29 0.25 -9.53
CA CYS A 233 0.50 -0.22 -8.42
C CYS A 233 -0.95 -0.36 -8.84
N SER A 234 -1.62 -1.40 -8.34
CA SER A 234 -3.05 -1.60 -8.48
C SER A 234 -3.62 -1.93 -7.11
N VAL A 235 -4.72 -1.27 -6.77
CA VAL A 235 -5.50 -1.56 -5.57
C VAL A 235 -6.90 -1.95 -6.03
N ARG A 236 -7.43 -3.05 -5.51
CA ARG A 236 -8.76 -3.59 -5.86
C ARG A 236 -9.49 -4.07 -4.63
N GLY A 237 -10.81 -4.11 -4.69
CA GLY A 237 -11.64 -4.67 -3.63
C GLY A 237 -12.96 -3.96 -3.48
N THR A 238 -13.75 -4.38 -2.50
CA THR A 238 -15.08 -3.83 -2.23
C THR A 238 -15.05 -2.52 -1.44
N GLN A 239 -13.91 -2.18 -0.84
CA GLN A 239 -13.74 -1.00 0.01
C GLN A 239 -12.49 -0.18 -0.38
N VAL A 240 -12.20 -0.04 -1.68
CA VAL A 240 -11.00 0.69 -2.14
C VAL A 240 -10.97 2.14 -1.66
N ALA A 241 -12.13 2.79 -1.61
CA ALA A 241 -12.25 4.19 -1.19
C ALA A 241 -11.65 4.46 0.21
N GLN A 242 -11.67 3.50 1.14
CA GLN A 242 -11.11 3.71 2.48
C GLN A 242 -9.58 3.83 2.47
N PHE A 243 -8.92 3.33 1.42
CA PHE A 243 -7.47 3.36 1.28
C PHE A 243 -6.98 4.56 0.45
N GLN A 244 -7.89 5.36 -0.13
CA GLN A 244 -7.56 6.45 -1.03
C GLN A 244 -6.58 7.43 -0.37
N ASP A 245 -6.90 7.94 0.83
CA ASP A 245 -6.06 8.90 1.53
C ASP A 245 -4.72 8.30 2.00
N GLU A 246 -4.68 6.99 2.27
CA GLU A 246 -3.45 6.31 2.67
C GLU A 246 -2.50 6.13 1.48
N LEU A 247 -3.05 5.80 0.32
CA LEU A 247 -2.29 5.33 -0.83
C LEU A 247 -2.06 6.43 -1.87
N ARG A 248 -3.04 7.31 -2.07
CA ARG A 248 -3.13 8.35 -3.10
C ARG A 248 -3.72 9.66 -2.55
N PRO A 249 -3.13 10.26 -1.49
CA PRO A 249 -3.66 11.48 -0.87
C PRO A 249 -3.70 12.70 -1.81
N GLU A 250 -3.05 12.63 -2.96
CA GLU A 250 -3.08 13.65 -4.00
C GLU A 250 -4.25 13.54 -4.98
N VAL A 251 -5.04 12.46 -4.93
CA VAL A 251 -6.18 12.24 -5.82
C VAL A 251 -7.48 12.39 -5.03
N ASP A 252 -8.27 13.40 -5.41
CA ASP A 252 -9.59 13.69 -4.85
C ASP A 252 -10.70 12.80 -5.45
#